data_AF-A0A6C0K9J6-F1
#
_entry.id   AF-A0A6C0K9J6-F1
#
_cell.length_a   1.000
_cell.length_b   1.000
_cell.length_c   1.000
_cell.angle_alpha   90.00
_cell.angle_beta   90.00
_cell.angle_gamma   90.00
#
_symmetry.space_group_name_H-M   'P 1'
#
loop_
_entity.id
_entity.type
_entity.pdbx_description
1 polymer ?
#
loop_
_entity_poly.entity_id
_entity_poly.type
_entity_poly.pdbx_seq_one_letter_code
_entity_poly.pdbx_strand_id
1 'polypeptide(L)'
;MDFTPILIWMFCVGIGAILVSFLLKQIESGDVNVDLTKKEGFANQRPSYSFTSCPAGSTTYVTSKGDTECCSTSDIVNKQCTSRIICSLSPSPPNGVDTCSGWFTKEWAKRSTKFCPSAMPNYFGPLSSSDSSGKRYEGCSSNLITSDGSAPQNLGGNQCKIYASSEDEYGRRDSCLNLKAIETVKCPTPTSEKSILESDKGLPALLACSFVPPNNSSPVPVVCYEAERAKLYMKTKLGGSWEAKLKEKGLALNSMLSLCGTSKNYYIDGSVAAKDVRF
;
A
#
# COMPACT_ATOMS: atom_id res chain seq x y z
N MET A 1 -63.86 -42.09 36.83
CA MET A 1 -63.28 -40.75 36.62
C MET A 1 -62.30 -40.88 35.47
N ASP A 2 -62.55 -40.22 34.35
CA ASP A 2 -61.67 -40.27 33.19
C ASP A 2 -60.41 -39.42 33.45
N PHE A 3 -59.26 -40.09 33.55
CA PHE A 3 -57.95 -39.47 33.76
C PHE A 3 -57.25 -39.08 32.44
N THR A 4 -57.84 -39.43 31.31
CA THR A 4 -57.41 -39.13 29.94
C THR A 4 -57.07 -37.65 29.69
N PRO A 5 -57.86 -36.65 30.11
CA PRO A 5 -57.53 -35.25 29.86
C PRO A 5 -56.30 -34.76 30.65
N ILE A 6 -56.07 -35.32 31.85
CA ILE A 6 -54.94 -34.96 32.70
C ILE A 6 -53.63 -35.50 32.09
N LEU A 7 -53.66 -36.73 31.57
CA LEU A 7 -52.50 -37.34 30.91
C LEU A 7 -52.10 -36.61 29.62
N ILE A 8 -53.07 -36.15 28.82
CA ILE A 8 -52.79 -35.38 27.60
C ILE A 8 -52.14 -34.03 27.94
N TRP A 9 -52.64 -33.34 28.97
CA TRP A 9 -52.08 -32.06 29.40
C TRP A 9 -50.63 -32.21 29.90
N MET A 10 -50.36 -33.21 30.72
CA MET A 10 -48.99 -33.52 31.20
C MET A 10 -48.02 -33.80 30.04
N PHE A 11 -48.48 -34.50 28.99
CA PHE A 11 -47.67 -34.81 27.82
C PHE A 11 -47.34 -33.56 26.99
N CYS A 12 -48.31 -32.67 26.78
CA CYS A 12 -48.11 -31.41 26.05
C CYS A 12 -47.13 -30.48 26.77
N VAL A 13 -47.26 -30.35 28.10
CA VAL A 13 -46.35 -29.52 28.91
C VAL A 13 -44.93 -30.12 28.91
N GLY A 14 -44.81 -31.45 29.01
CA GLY A 14 -43.52 -32.13 28.96
C GLY A 14 -42.78 -31.92 27.63
N ILE A 15 -43.45 -32.08 26.50
CA ILE A 15 -42.86 -31.82 25.17
C ILE A 15 -42.49 -30.35 25.01
N GLY A 16 -43.33 -29.43 25.46
CA GLY A 16 -43.06 -28.00 25.41
C GLY A 16 -41.76 -27.62 26.15
N ALA A 17 -41.58 -28.16 27.37
CA ALA A 17 -40.38 -27.90 28.17
C ALA A 17 -39.10 -28.45 27.51
N ILE A 18 -39.18 -29.62 26.86
CA ILE A 18 -38.05 -30.22 26.13
C ILE A 18 -37.66 -29.34 24.93
N LEU A 19 -38.63 -28.89 24.13
CA LEU A 19 -38.38 -28.04 22.96
C LEU A 19 -37.77 -26.69 23.36
N VAL A 20 -38.27 -26.06 24.41
CA VAL A 20 -37.71 -24.79 24.93
C VAL A 20 -36.28 -24.99 25.44
N SER A 21 -36.02 -26.08 26.16
CA SER A 21 -34.67 -26.40 26.64
C SER A 21 -33.69 -26.65 25.49
N PHE A 22 -34.13 -27.29 24.40
CA PHE A 22 -33.30 -27.52 23.21
C PHE A 22 -32.98 -26.21 22.49
N LEU A 23 -33.94 -25.29 22.37
CA LEU A 23 -33.73 -23.95 21.81
C LEU A 23 -32.76 -23.11 22.65
N LEU A 24 -32.92 -23.10 23.98
CA LEU A 24 -32.01 -22.38 24.88
C LEU A 24 -30.59 -22.95 24.80
N LYS A 25 -30.45 -24.28 24.73
CA LYS A 25 -29.15 -24.94 24.60
C LYS A 25 -28.46 -24.64 23.26
N GLN A 26 -29.23 -24.50 22.17
CA GLN A 26 -28.69 -24.06 20.88
C GLN A 26 -28.24 -22.59 20.87
N ILE A 27 -28.90 -21.72 21.64
CA ILE A 27 -28.49 -20.31 21.80
C ILE A 27 -27.18 -20.23 22.61
N GLU A 28 -27.06 -21.04 23.67
CA GLU A 28 -25.90 -21.01 24.57
C GLU A 28 -24.66 -21.72 23.99
N SER A 29 -24.84 -22.75 23.16
CA SER A 29 -23.73 -23.47 22.53
C SER A 29 -23.03 -22.69 21.40
N GLY A 30 -23.50 -21.48 21.06
CA GLY A 30 -22.86 -20.63 20.06
C GLY A 30 -22.89 -21.16 18.62
N ASP A 31 -23.54 -22.30 18.38
CA ASP A 31 -23.64 -22.95 17.05
C ASP A 31 -24.75 -22.34 16.19
N VAL A 32 -25.65 -21.54 16.77
CA VAL A 32 -26.51 -20.64 16.01
C VAL A 32 -25.76 -19.33 15.78
N ASN A 33 -24.65 -19.41 15.05
CA ASN A 33 -24.29 -18.33 14.16
C ASN A 33 -25.38 -18.32 13.09
N VAL A 34 -26.50 -17.62 13.36
CA VAL A 34 -27.25 -17.04 12.24
C VAL A 34 -26.22 -16.20 11.54
N ASP A 35 -25.79 -16.68 10.38
CA ASP A 35 -24.94 -16.01 9.41
C ASP A 35 -25.71 -14.79 8.85
N LEU A 36 -26.06 -13.87 9.76
CA LEU A 36 -26.37 -12.46 9.51
C LEU A 36 -25.07 -11.70 9.21
N THR A 37 -23.99 -12.41 8.85
CA THR A 37 -22.91 -11.87 8.06
C THR A 37 -23.49 -11.44 6.72
N LYS A 38 -23.89 -10.17 6.73
CA LYS A 38 -23.93 -9.23 5.62
C LYS A 38 -22.95 -9.65 4.53
N LYS A 39 -23.43 -10.47 3.61
CA LYS A 39 -22.85 -10.59 2.29
C LYS A 39 -23.26 -9.31 1.57
N GLU A 40 -22.30 -8.57 1.02
CA GLU A 40 -22.61 -7.66 -0.08
C GLU A 40 -23.41 -8.49 -1.08
N GLY A 41 -24.70 -8.18 -1.23
CA GLY A 41 -25.51 -8.82 -2.24
C GLY A 41 -24.80 -8.58 -3.56
N PHE A 42 -24.35 -9.65 -4.20
CA PHE A 42 -23.66 -9.61 -5.49
C PHE A 42 -22.25 -9.02 -5.41
N ALA A 43 -21.28 -9.93 -5.22
CA ALA A 43 -19.93 -9.80 -5.76
C ALA A 43 -20.03 -9.48 -7.26
N ASN A 44 -20.17 -8.20 -7.60
CA ASN A 44 -20.21 -7.77 -8.99
C ASN A 44 -18.90 -8.20 -9.63
N GLN A 45 -19.03 -9.00 -10.69
CA GLN A 45 -17.98 -9.65 -11.47
C GLN A 45 -17.02 -8.65 -12.13
N ARG A 46 -16.18 -8.00 -11.34
CA ARG A 46 -14.90 -7.44 -11.77
C ARG A 46 -13.81 -8.02 -10.87
N PRO A 47 -12.65 -8.35 -11.42
CA PRO A 47 -11.84 -9.43 -10.88
C PRO A 47 -11.21 -9.03 -9.54
N SER A 48 -11.29 -9.98 -8.60
CA SER A 48 -10.29 -10.31 -7.58
C SER A 48 -10.50 -9.87 -6.13
N TYR A 49 -11.44 -8.99 -5.79
CA TYR A 49 -11.60 -8.55 -4.39
C TYR A 49 -13.06 -8.56 -3.91
N SER A 50 -13.34 -9.32 -2.85
CA SER A 50 -14.63 -9.33 -2.16
C SER A 50 -14.41 -8.81 -0.74
N PHE A 51 -14.82 -7.57 -0.49
CA PHE A 51 -14.80 -7.00 0.84
C PHE A 51 -16.14 -7.27 1.51
N THR A 52 -16.10 -8.02 2.59
CA THR A 52 -17.27 -8.31 3.43
C THR A 52 -17.30 -7.46 4.70
N SER A 53 -16.33 -6.56 4.85
CA SER A 53 -16.14 -5.74 6.05
C SER A 53 -15.97 -4.28 5.71
N CYS A 54 -16.37 -3.43 6.65
CA CYS A 54 -16.10 -2.00 6.57
C CYS A 54 -14.59 -1.69 6.63
N PRO A 55 -14.14 -0.55 6.07
CA PRO A 55 -12.74 -0.10 6.17
C PRO A 55 -12.25 -0.03 7.62
N ALA A 56 -10.98 -0.37 7.85
CA ALA A 56 -10.37 -0.29 9.17
C ALA A 56 -10.49 1.13 9.77
N GLY A 57 -10.83 1.24 11.05
CA GLY A 57 -11.07 2.52 11.73
C GLY A 57 -12.42 3.18 11.43
N SER A 58 -13.30 2.53 10.65
CA SER A 58 -14.69 2.96 10.50
C SER A 58 -15.60 2.27 11.50
N THR A 59 -16.73 2.90 11.82
CA THR A 59 -17.79 2.31 12.64
C THR A 59 -18.88 1.76 11.74
N THR A 60 -19.39 0.58 12.07
CA THR A 60 -20.47 -0.06 11.29
C THR A 60 -21.83 0.30 11.88
N TYR A 61 -22.79 0.61 11.02
CA TYR A 61 -24.16 0.92 11.38
C TYR A 61 -25.13 0.08 10.54
N VAL A 62 -26.21 -0.43 11.14
CA VAL A 62 -27.27 -1.16 10.44
C VAL A 62 -28.50 -0.28 10.36
N THR A 63 -28.90 0.07 9.14
CA THR A 63 -30.08 0.90 8.90
C THR A 63 -31.36 0.15 9.25
N SER A 64 -32.48 0.87 9.36
CA SER A 64 -33.81 0.25 9.54
C SER A 64 -34.22 -0.68 8.40
N LYS A 65 -33.55 -0.61 7.24
CA LYS A 65 -33.77 -1.49 6.09
C LYS A 65 -32.90 -2.77 6.13
N GLY A 66 -32.02 -2.89 7.12
CA GLY A 66 -31.05 -3.98 7.22
C GLY A 66 -29.75 -3.75 6.44
N ASP A 67 -29.61 -2.60 5.77
CA ASP A 67 -28.39 -2.23 5.07
C ASP A 67 -27.27 -1.93 6.07
N THR A 68 -26.02 -2.20 5.68
CA THR A 68 -24.88 -1.89 6.53
C THR A 68 -24.05 -0.78 5.95
N GLU A 69 -23.95 0.31 6.69
CA GLU A 69 -23.20 1.50 6.32
C GLU A 69 -21.94 1.59 7.17
N CYS A 70 -20.85 2.04 6.56
CA CYS A 70 -19.55 2.21 7.18
C CYS A 70 -19.24 3.70 7.28
N CYS A 71 -19.04 4.19 8.49
CA CYS A 71 -18.99 5.63 8.78
C CYS A 71 -17.62 6.02 9.33
N SER A 72 -17.15 7.22 8.97
CA SER A 72 -15.89 7.75 9.49
C SER A 72 -16.03 8.01 10.99
N THR A 73 -15.24 7.31 11.82
CA THR A 73 -14.95 7.60 13.25
C THR A 73 -16.09 8.15 14.14
N SER A 74 -16.45 7.35 15.15
CA SER A 74 -17.07 7.67 16.46
C SER A 74 -18.39 8.45 16.57
N ASP A 75 -19.01 8.93 15.51
CA ASP A 75 -20.24 9.71 15.64
C ASP A 75 -21.46 8.89 15.21
N ILE A 76 -21.79 7.86 16.01
CA ILE A 76 -23.13 7.25 16.00
C ILE A 76 -23.95 7.93 17.09
N VAL A 77 -24.68 8.97 16.74
CA VAL A 77 -25.66 9.59 17.64
C VAL A 77 -27.06 9.11 17.24
N ASN A 78 -27.84 8.62 18.20
CA ASN A 78 -29.21 8.13 17.98
C ASN A 78 -29.34 7.02 16.93
N LYS A 79 -28.36 6.10 16.85
CA LYS A 79 -28.34 5.04 15.83
C LYS A 79 -28.41 5.61 14.42
N GLN A 80 -27.74 6.74 14.15
CA GLN A 80 -27.52 7.22 12.80
C GLN A 80 -26.06 7.62 12.70
N CYS A 81 -25.46 7.39 11.54
CA CYS A 81 -24.18 7.99 11.24
C CYS A 81 -24.39 9.49 11.06
N THR A 82 -24.01 10.27 12.06
CA THR A 82 -23.96 11.74 11.94
C THR A 82 -22.75 12.18 11.13
N SER A 83 -21.75 11.32 10.96
CA SER A 83 -20.61 11.53 10.09
C SER A 83 -20.86 11.05 8.64
N ARG A 84 -19.92 11.37 7.75
CA ARG A 84 -19.95 10.95 6.35
C ARG A 84 -19.91 9.42 6.24
N ILE A 85 -20.91 8.85 5.56
CA ILE A 85 -20.88 7.45 5.11
C ILE A 85 -19.75 7.31 4.08
N ILE A 86 -18.80 6.43 4.39
CA ILE A 86 -17.64 6.14 3.54
C ILE A 86 -18.05 5.20 2.42
N CYS A 87 -18.72 4.10 2.80
CA CYS A 87 -19.22 3.09 1.90
C CYS A 87 -20.37 2.30 2.54
N SER A 88 -21.05 1.48 1.75
CA SER A 88 -22.08 0.56 2.22
C SER A 88 -21.79 -0.87 1.76
N LEU A 89 -22.05 -1.84 2.64
CA LEU A 89 -22.03 -3.27 2.33
C LEU A 89 -23.38 -3.74 1.74
N SER A 90 -24.27 -2.82 1.35
CA SER A 90 -25.54 -3.14 0.71
C SER A 90 -25.39 -3.26 -0.82
N PRO A 91 -26.14 -4.16 -1.49
CA PRO A 91 -26.21 -4.22 -2.96
C PRO A 91 -26.74 -2.92 -3.60
N SER A 92 -27.50 -2.10 -2.87
CA SER A 92 -28.03 -0.82 -3.33
C SER A 92 -27.65 0.28 -2.36
N PRO A 93 -26.41 0.79 -2.43
CA PRO A 93 -25.99 1.87 -1.56
C PRO A 93 -26.84 3.13 -1.81
N PRO A 94 -27.05 3.98 -0.78
CA PRO A 94 -27.75 5.24 -0.95
C PRO A 94 -27.05 6.14 -1.98
N ASN A 95 -27.83 7.02 -2.64
CA ASN A 95 -27.34 7.87 -3.72
C ASN A 95 -26.05 8.62 -3.35
N GLY A 96 -25.00 8.45 -4.17
CA GLY A 96 -23.71 9.10 -3.98
C GLY A 96 -22.75 8.37 -3.02
N VAL A 97 -23.13 7.21 -2.48
CA VAL A 97 -22.25 6.33 -1.68
C VAL A 97 -21.86 5.12 -2.53
N ASP A 98 -20.57 4.76 -2.51
CA ASP A 98 -20.08 3.55 -3.19
C ASP A 98 -20.34 2.30 -2.33
N THR A 99 -20.39 1.13 -2.98
CA THR A 99 -20.21 -0.13 -2.23
C THR A 99 -18.83 -0.13 -1.59
N CYS A 100 -18.63 -0.86 -0.49
CA CYS A 100 -17.31 -0.91 0.13
C CYS A 100 -16.28 -1.51 -0.82
N SER A 101 -16.65 -2.53 -1.57
CA SER A 101 -15.83 -3.05 -2.67
C SER A 101 -15.43 -1.98 -3.70
N GLY A 102 -16.36 -1.13 -4.13
CA GLY A 102 -16.09 -0.03 -5.05
C GLY A 102 -15.18 1.03 -4.44
N TRP A 103 -15.39 1.37 -3.17
CA TRP A 103 -14.58 2.32 -2.43
C TRP A 103 -13.13 1.84 -2.26
N PHE A 104 -12.93 0.59 -1.81
CA PHE A 104 -11.60 -0.04 -1.69
C PHE A 104 -10.84 -0.03 -3.01
N THR A 105 -11.53 -0.41 -4.10
CA THR A 105 -10.93 -0.43 -5.44
C THR A 105 -10.43 0.95 -5.86
N LYS A 106 -11.23 2.00 -5.64
CA LYS A 106 -10.83 3.38 -5.97
C LYS A 106 -9.66 3.85 -5.12
N GLU A 107 -9.67 3.59 -3.82
CA GLU A 107 -8.61 4.05 -2.91
C GLU A 107 -7.29 3.32 -3.16
N TRP A 108 -7.32 2.00 -3.42
CA TRP A 108 -6.13 1.27 -3.82
C TRP A 108 -5.60 1.67 -5.18
N ALA A 109 -6.46 1.94 -6.17
CA ALA A 109 -6.00 2.43 -7.47
C ALA A 109 -5.28 3.79 -7.34
N LYS A 110 -5.79 4.66 -6.47
CA LYS A 110 -5.15 5.95 -6.15
C LYS A 110 -3.78 5.75 -5.47
N ARG A 111 -3.69 4.85 -4.48
CA ARG A 111 -2.43 4.53 -3.80
C ARG A 111 -1.43 3.86 -4.72
N SER A 112 -1.88 2.92 -5.55
CA SER A 112 -1.09 2.28 -6.59
C SER A 112 -0.46 3.33 -7.51
N THR A 113 -1.27 4.23 -8.06
CA THR A 113 -0.78 5.32 -8.93
C THR A 113 0.27 6.19 -8.22
N LYS A 114 0.10 6.43 -6.93
CA LYS A 114 1.02 7.26 -6.13
C LYS A 114 2.34 6.54 -5.82
N PHE A 115 2.29 5.33 -5.30
CA PHE A 115 3.46 4.66 -4.70
C PHE A 115 4.09 3.60 -5.59
N CYS A 116 3.30 2.93 -6.41
CA CYS A 116 3.78 1.76 -7.11
C CYS A 116 4.57 2.11 -8.37
N PRO A 117 5.67 1.37 -8.64
CA PRO A 117 6.35 1.38 -9.93
C PRO A 117 5.50 0.64 -10.97
N SER A 118 5.76 0.93 -12.25
CA SER A 118 5.02 0.37 -13.38
C SER A 118 5.08 -1.15 -13.46
N ALA A 119 6.20 -1.76 -13.06
CA ALA A 119 6.37 -3.22 -13.05
C ALA A 119 5.61 -3.93 -11.91
N MET A 120 5.11 -3.20 -10.91
CA MET A 120 4.42 -3.75 -9.74
C MET A 120 3.17 -2.94 -9.44
N PRO A 121 2.13 -2.97 -10.30
CA PRO A 121 1.02 -2.04 -10.21
C PRO A 121 0.03 -2.33 -9.07
N ASN A 122 0.13 -3.46 -8.38
CA ASN A 122 -0.86 -3.85 -7.37
C ASN A 122 -0.41 -3.41 -5.98
N TYR A 123 -1.03 -2.37 -5.44
CA TYR A 123 -0.82 -1.92 -4.06
C TYR A 123 -1.46 -2.91 -3.07
N PHE A 124 -0.78 -3.21 -1.97
CA PHE A 124 -1.34 -3.92 -0.81
C PHE A 124 -0.99 -3.19 0.49
N GLY A 125 -1.80 -3.40 1.51
CA GLY A 125 -1.59 -2.86 2.84
C GLY A 125 -2.82 -2.15 3.41
N PRO A 126 -2.78 -1.80 4.71
CA PRO A 126 -3.92 -1.21 5.39
C PRO A 126 -4.28 0.16 4.78
N LEU A 127 -5.57 0.38 4.53
CA LEU A 127 -6.06 1.68 4.07
C LEU A 127 -6.15 2.72 5.20
N SER A 128 -6.17 2.28 6.45
CA SER A 128 -6.29 3.16 7.63
C SER A 128 -4.94 3.39 8.28
N SER A 129 -4.60 4.66 8.48
CA SER A 129 -3.41 5.10 9.19
C SER A 129 -3.54 4.99 10.72
N SER A 130 -4.65 4.44 11.24
CA SER A 130 -4.96 4.39 12.68
C SER A 130 -4.51 3.11 13.40
N ASP A 131 -4.23 2.00 12.71
CA ASP A 131 -3.77 0.75 13.33
C ASP A 131 -2.35 0.86 13.90
N SER A 132 -2.25 1.29 15.16
CA SER A 132 -1.00 1.69 15.82
C SER A 132 -0.08 0.51 16.18
N SER A 133 -0.37 -0.69 15.68
CA SER A 133 0.27 -1.96 16.07
C SER A 133 1.69 -2.19 15.52
N GLY A 134 2.35 -1.14 14.98
CA GLY A 134 3.80 -1.12 14.74
C GLY A 134 4.34 -2.04 13.66
N LYS A 135 3.51 -2.90 13.04
CA LYS A 135 3.90 -3.80 11.94
C LYS A 135 2.97 -3.65 10.74
N ARG A 136 2.92 -2.44 10.17
CA ARG A 136 2.23 -2.21 8.91
C ARG A 136 3.13 -2.68 7.77
N TYR A 137 2.70 -3.72 7.09
CA TYR A 137 3.29 -4.14 5.82
C TYR A 137 2.45 -3.55 4.70
N GLU A 138 2.96 -2.50 4.07
CA GLU A 138 2.40 -1.93 2.85
C GLU A 138 3.45 -1.98 1.75
N GLY A 139 3.00 -2.07 0.51
CA GLY A 139 3.90 -2.27 -0.60
C GLY A 139 3.17 -2.41 -1.92
N CYS A 140 3.94 -2.79 -2.93
CA CYS A 140 3.41 -3.07 -4.25
C CYS A 140 3.92 -4.41 -4.76
N SER A 141 3.13 -5.04 -5.61
CA SER A 141 3.38 -6.39 -6.14
C SER A 141 3.06 -6.45 -7.63
N SER A 142 3.84 -7.25 -8.36
CA SER A 142 3.50 -7.64 -9.74
C SER A 142 2.35 -8.65 -9.79
N ASN A 143 2.18 -9.44 -8.73
CA ASN A 143 1.10 -10.42 -8.59
C ASN A 143 -0.19 -9.77 -8.06
N LEU A 144 -1.31 -10.47 -8.27
CA LEU A 144 -2.58 -10.15 -7.64
C LEU A 144 -2.45 -10.10 -6.11
N ILE A 145 -3.29 -9.30 -5.46
CA ILE A 145 -3.36 -9.18 -4.01
C ILE A 145 -4.49 -10.07 -3.47
N THR A 146 -4.40 -10.44 -2.19
CA THR A 146 -5.41 -11.21 -1.49
C THR A 146 -6.75 -10.47 -1.47
N SER A 147 -7.86 -11.17 -1.20
CA SER A 147 -9.20 -10.57 -1.23
C SER A 147 -9.38 -9.46 -0.18
N ASP A 148 -8.63 -9.52 0.91
CA ASP A 148 -8.54 -8.49 1.95
C ASP A 148 -7.48 -7.40 1.64
N GLY A 149 -6.68 -7.61 0.58
CA GLY A 149 -5.54 -6.80 0.12
C GLY A 149 -4.49 -6.47 1.17
N SER A 150 -4.37 -7.33 2.17
CA SER A 150 -3.31 -7.25 3.17
C SER A 150 -1.96 -7.72 2.61
N ALA A 151 -1.96 -8.59 1.59
CA ALA A 151 -0.76 -9.18 1.02
C ALA A 151 -0.90 -9.55 -0.47
N PRO A 152 0.21 -9.84 -1.16
CA PRO A 152 0.21 -10.51 -2.46
C PRO A 152 -0.27 -11.96 -2.36
N GLN A 153 -1.01 -12.45 -3.35
CA GLN A 153 -1.43 -13.87 -3.43
C GLN A 153 -0.24 -14.83 -3.58
N ASN A 154 0.84 -14.37 -4.22
CA ASN A 154 2.06 -15.13 -4.40
C ASN A 154 3.27 -14.31 -3.94
N LEU A 155 3.99 -14.85 -2.96
CA LEU A 155 5.16 -14.23 -2.33
C LEU A 155 6.44 -14.31 -3.18
N GLY A 156 6.48 -15.16 -4.21
CA GLY A 156 7.65 -15.35 -5.07
C GLY A 156 7.80 -14.36 -6.23
N GLY A 157 6.84 -13.44 -6.41
CA GLY A 157 6.92 -12.41 -7.46
C GLY A 157 7.71 -11.18 -7.05
N ASN A 158 7.92 -10.27 -8.02
CA ASN A 158 8.55 -8.98 -7.75
C ASN A 158 7.66 -8.14 -6.83
N GLN A 159 8.25 -7.64 -5.75
CA GLN A 159 7.58 -6.84 -4.75
C GLN A 159 8.49 -5.70 -4.27
N CYS A 160 7.87 -4.64 -3.80
CA CYS A 160 8.53 -3.55 -3.08
C CYS A 160 7.77 -3.22 -1.82
N LYS A 161 8.45 -2.57 -0.88
CA LYS A 161 7.90 -2.16 0.42
C LYS A 161 7.75 -0.65 0.47
N ILE A 162 6.70 -0.19 1.12
CA ILE A 162 6.53 1.19 1.53
C ILE A 162 6.84 1.21 3.03
N TYR A 163 7.94 1.85 3.39
CA TYR A 163 8.43 1.95 4.75
C TYR A 163 7.78 3.14 5.47
N ALA A 164 7.42 2.93 6.74
CA ALA A 164 6.89 4.00 7.58
C ALA A 164 7.96 5.06 7.92
N SER A 165 9.22 4.63 8.05
CA SER A 165 10.34 5.55 8.29
C SER A 165 10.78 6.17 6.98
N SER A 166 10.89 7.49 6.95
CA SER A 166 11.47 8.19 5.80
C SER A 166 12.92 7.74 5.56
N GLU A 167 13.68 7.42 6.61
CA GLU A 167 15.06 6.93 6.45
C GLU A 167 15.11 5.65 5.62
N ASP A 168 14.29 4.66 5.97
CA ASP A 168 14.22 3.39 5.24
C ASP A 168 13.63 3.56 3.85
N GLU A 169 12.58 4.39 3.71
CA GLU A 169 11.93 4.62 2.42
C GLU A 169 12.88 5.25 1.40
N TYR A 170 13.80 6.11 1.83
CA TYR A 170 14.82 6.68 0.97
C TYR A 170 16.07 5.80 0.85
N GLY A 171 16.43 5.01 1.86
CA GLY A 171 17.71 4.28 1.92
C GLY A 171 17.69 2.85 1.36
N ARG A 172 16.56 2.15 1.40
CA ARG A 172 16.47 0.72 1.06
C ARG A 172 16.27 0.50 -0.44
N ARG A 173 16.90 -0.53 -1.02
CA ARG A 173 16.75 -0.88 -2.44
C ARG A 173 15.37 -1.45 -2.77
N ASP A 174 14.76 -2.17 -1.83
CA ASP A 174 13.41 -2.73 -1.99
C ASP A 174 12.29 -1.72 -1.70
N SER A 175 12.63 -0.44 -1.49
CA SER A 175 11.65 0.65 -1.35
C SER A 175 10.90 0.90 -2.66
N CYS A 176 9.56 0.98 -2.59
CA CYS A 176 8.73 1.34 -3.73
C CYS A 176 9.06 2.73 -4.26
N LEU A 177 9.39 3.69 -3.38
CA LEU A 177 9.82 5.04 -3.78
C LEU A 177 11.08 4.98 -4.65
N ASN A 178 12.07 4.18 -4.27
CA ASN A 178 13.33 4.08 -5.00
C ASN A 178 13.16 3.32 -6.32
N LEU A 179 12.39 2.22 -6.30
CA LEU A 179 12.07 1.45 -7.51
C LEU A 179 11.27 2.28 -8.52
N LYS A 180 10.32 3.09 -8.07
CA LYS A 180 9.58 4.02 -8.92
C LYS A 180 10.47 5.15 -9.45
N ALA A 181 11.32 5.70 -8.60
CA ALA A 181 12.23 6.77 -9.02
C ALA A 181 13.19 6.28 -10.12
N ILE A 182 13.70 5.04 -10.03
CA ILE A 182 14.65 4.52 -11.03
C ILE A 182 14.04 4.38 -12.44
N GLU A 183 12.73 4.11 -12.54
CA GLU A 183 12.02 4.05 -13.82
C GLU A 183 12.11 5.39 -14.55
N THR A 184 12.05 6.50 -13.80
CA THR A 184 12.08 7.87 -14.34
C THR A 184 13.50 8.44 -14.56
N VAL A 185 14.55 7.75 -14.10
CA VAL A 185 15.94 8.21 -14.26
C VAL A 185 16.30 8.31 -15.74
N LYS A 186 16.84 9.47 -16.12
CA LYS A 186 17.38 9.73 -17.46
C LYS A 186 18.87 9.39 -17.48
N CYS A 187 19.21 8.25 -18.07
CA CYS A 187 20.60 7.85 -18.26
C CYS A 187 21.21 8.48 -19.52
N PRO A 188 22.55 8.54 -19.62
CA PRO A 188 23.24 9.10 -20.79
C PRO A 188 22.91 8.37 -22.10
N THR A 189 22.69 7.05 -22.06
CA THR A 189 22.30 6.25 -23.21
C THR A 189 21.02 5.42 -22.93
N PRO A 190 20.22 5.06 -23.95
CA PRO A 190 19.06 4.19 -23.76
C PRO A 190 19.41 2.77 -23.31
N THR A 191 20.61 2.30 -23.64
CA THR A 191 21.14 0.98 -23.28
C THR A 191 21.86 0.97 -21.93
N SER A 192 21.86 2.09 -21.21
CA SER A 192 22.47 2.17 -19.88
C SER A 192 21.77 1.21 -18.92
N GLU A 193 22.55 0.46 -18.14
CA GLU A 193 22.03 -0.33 -17.04
C GLU A 193 21.69 0.60 -15.87
N LYS A 194 20.48 0.48 -15.32
CA LYS A 194 20.04 1.25 -14.16
C LYS A 194 20.19 0.41 -12.89
N SER A 195 20.77 0.98 -11.84
CA SER A 195 20.87 0.33 -10.53
C SER A 195 20.54 1.26 -9.36
N ILE A 196 20.06 0.68 -8.27
CA ILE A 196 19.90 1.36 -6.98
C ILE A 196 21.06 0.92 -6.10
N LEU A 197 21.88 1.87 -5.66
CA LEU A 197 22.97 1.60 -4.72
C LEU A 197 22.50 1.97 -3.32
N GLU A 198 22.27 0.95 -2.49
CA GLU A 198 22.02 1.15 -1.07
C GLU A 198 23.22 1.87 -0.45
N SER A 199 22.92 2.81 0.45
CA SER A 199 23.93 3.56 1.18
C SER A 199 23.99 3.10 2.63
N ASP A 200 24.97 3.61 3.38
CA ASP A 200 25.04 3.38 4.81
C ASP A 200 23.73 3.79 5.50
N LYS A 201 23.45 3.15 6.66
CA LYS A 201 22.26 3.43 7.46
C LYS A 201 22.11 4.94 7.70
N GLY A 202 20.91 5.48 7.47
CA GLY A 202 20.66 6.91 7.57
C GLY A 202 20.73 7.68 6.25
N LEU A 203 21.34 7.11 5.21
CA LEU A 203 21.57 7.81 3.95
C LEU A 203 20.59 7.35 2.85
N PRO A 204 20.07 8.28 2.03
CA PRO A 204 19.29 7.96 0.85
C PRO A 204 20.06 7.07 -0.13
N ALA A 205 19.40 6.13 -0.79
CA ALA A 205 20.00 5.36 -1.86
C ALA A 205 20.34 6.27 -3.06
N LEU A 206 21.45 5.95 -3.71
CA LEU A 206 21.84 6.59 -4.97
C LEU A 206 21.20 5.82 -6.13
N LEU A 207 20.73 6.56 -7.14
CA LEU A 207 20.28 5.99 -8.40
C LEU A 207 21.39 6.15 -9.43
N ALA A 208 21.89 5.04 -9.94
CA ALA A 208 23.05 5.00 -10.82
C ALA A 208 22.68 4.48 -12.22
N CYS A 209 23.39 4.99 -13.22
CA CYS A 209 23.41 4.47 -14.58
C CYS A 209 24.82 4.01 -14.92
N SER A 210 24.96 2.81 -15.48
CA SER A 210 26.20 2.27 -16.02
C SER A 210 26.11 2.17 -17.53
N PHE A 211 27.09 2.71 -18.26
CA PHE A 211 27.08 2.68 -19.72
C PHE A 211 28.50 2.64 -20.31
N VAL A 212 28.62 2.06 -21.51
CA VAL A 212 29.86 2.11 -22.29
C VAL A 212 29.77 3.29 -23.27
N PRO A 213 30.70 4.26 -23.23
CA PRO A 213 30.71 5.36 -24.19
C PRO A 213 30.80 4.85 -25.64
N PRO A 214 30.00 5.39 -26.58
CA PRO A 214 29.93 4.88 -27.95
C PRO A 214 31.23 5.06 -28.74
N ASN A 215 32.09 5.99 -28.32
CA ASN A 215 33.38 6.28 -28.93
C ASN A 215 34.55 5.48 -28.30
N ASN A 216 34.26 4.49 -27.42
CA ASN A 216 35.27 3.77 -26.66
C ASN A 216 36.25 4.68 -25.90
N SER A 217 35.83 5.90 -25.54
CA SER A 217 36.64 6.85 -24.76
C SER A 217 36.93 6.37 -23.34
N SER A 218 36.25 5.31 -22.88
CA SER A 218 36.55 4.59 -21.66
C SER A 218 36.64 3.09 -21.97
N PRO A 219 37.70 2.39 -21.51
CA PRO A 219 37.82 0.93 -21.63
C PRO A 219 36.90 0.18 -20.65
N VAL A 220 36.31 0.89 -19.69
CA VAL A 220 35.41 0.33 -18.66
C VAL A 220 34.07 1.07 -18.68
N PRO A 221 32.97 0.41 -18.28
CA PRO A 221 31.69 1.09 -18.12
C PRO A 221 31.81 2.30 -17.19
N VAL A 222 31.26 3.43 -17.63
CA VAL A 222 31.17 4.66 -16.85
C VAL A 222 29.93 4.58 -15.98
N VAL A 223 30.09 4.82 -14.68
CA VAL A 223 28.98 4.92 -13.72
C VAL A 223 28.72 6.38 -13.41
N CYS A 224 27.45 6.79 -13.49
CA CYS A 224 27.00 8.12 -13.14
C CYS A 224 25.76 8.08 -12.27
N TYR A 225 25.46 9.17 -11.58
CA TYR A 225 24.36 9.28 -10.62
C TYR A 225 23.30 10.30 -11.06
N GLU A 226 22.05 10.02 -10.73
CA GLU A 226 20.94 10.96 -10.91
C GLU A 226 21.13 12.18 -9.98
N ALA A 227 20.98 13.38 -10.53
CA ALA A 227 21.40 14.62 -9.87
C ALA A 227 20.57 14.96 -8.63
N GLU A 228 19.25 14.81 -8.67
CA GLU A 228 18.39 15.15 -7.54
C GLU A 228 18.61 14.19 -6.36
N ARG A 229 18.83 12.91 -6.64
CA ARG A 229 19.17 11.89 -5.65
C ARG A 229 20.57 12.10 -5.09
N ALA A 230 21.54 12.47 -5.91
CA ALA A 230 22.88 12.85 -5.44
C ALA A 230 22.82 14.06 -4.50
N LYS A 231 22.02 15.10 -4.81
CA LYS A 231 21.80 16.25 -3.91
C LYS A 231 21.17 15.83 -2.58
N LEU A 232 20.14 15.00 -2.61
CA LEU A 232 19.48 14.51 -1.39
C LEU A 232 20.44 13.69 -0.50
N TYR A 233 21.24 12.82 -1.13
CA TYR A 233 22.31 12.08 -0.46
C TYR A 233 23.30 13.03 0.22
N MET A 234 23.81 14.03 -0.50
CA MET A 234 24.79 14.99 0.03
C MET A 234 24.21 15.89 1.12
N LYS A 235 22.95 16.33 0.98
CA LYS A 235 22.22 17.06 2.02
C LYS A 235 22.11 16.26 3.31
N THR A 236 21.86 14.95 3.22
CA THR A 236 21.76 14.09 4.40
C THR A 236 23.14 13.81 5.00
N LYS A 237 24.14 13.53 4.16
CA LYS A 237 25.52 13.21 4.57
C LYS A 237 26.27 14.39 5.19
N LEU A 238 26.09 15.60 4.67
CA LEU A 238 26.81 16.79 5.12
C LEU A 238 25.93 17.77 5.91
N GLY A 239 24.62 17.57 5.95
CA GLY A 239 23.64 18.43 6.62
C GLY A 239 23.09 19.57 5.74
N GLY A 240 22.25 20.43 6.32
CA GLY A 240 21.51 21.47 5.59
C GLY A 240 22.36 22.52 4.84
N SER A 241 23.62 22.72 5.24
CA SER A 241 24.56 23.65 4.58
C SER A 241 25.57 22.95 3.67
N TRP A 242 25.23 21.78 3.12
CA TRP A 242 26.14 20.96 2.31
C TRP A 242 26.80 21.73 1.16
N GLU A 243 26.08 22.62 0.48
CA GLU A 243 26.63 23.45 -0.61
C GLU A 243 27.72 24.40 -0.13
N ALA A 244 27.50 25.06 1.02
CA ALA A 244 28.51 25.94 1.63
C ALA A 244 29.76 25.15 2.02
N LYS A 245 29.58 23.95 2.63
CA LYS A 245 30.68 23.06 3.01
C LYS A 245 31.48 22.56 1.81
N LEU A 246 30.83 22.33 0.67
CA LEU A 246 31.51 21.98 -0.58
C LEU A 246 32.32 23.18 -1.11
N LYS A 247 31.69 24.35 -1.14
CA LYS A 247 32.31 25.60 -1.60
C LYS A 247 33.53 25.98 -0.76
N GLU A 248 33.45 25.88 0.56
CA GLU A 248 34.57 26.12 1.50
C GLU A 248 35.76 25.20 1.21
N LYS A 249 35.49 23.95 0.78
CA LYS A 249 36.53 22.99 0.40
C LYS A 249 37.01 23.15 -1.05
N GLY A 250 36.46 24.10 -1.80
CA GLY A 250 36.74 24.25 -3.23
C GLY A 250 36.30 23.03 -4.06
N LEU A 251 35.32 22.27 -3.57
CA LEU A 251 34.78 21.08 -4.23
C LEU A 251 33.42 21.38 -4.84
N ALA A 252 33.12 20.76 -5.97
CA ALA A 252 31.80 20.82 -6.60
C ALA A 252 31.11 19.45 -6.49
N LEU A 253 29.77 19.39 -6.57
CA LEU A 253 29.03 18.12 -6.45
C LEU A 253 29.50 17.08 -7.47
N ASN A 254 29.71 17.51 -8.72
CA ASN A 254 30.20 16.68 -9.81
C ASN A 254 31.65 16.17 -9.59
N SER A 255 32.42 16.80 -8.71
CA SER A 255 33.75 16.33 -8.32
C SER A 255 33.76 15.27 -7.22
N MET A 256 32.62 15.06 -6.54
CA MET A 256 32.46 13.98 -5.56
C MET A 256 31.66 12.80 -6.12
N LEU A 257 30.71 13.08 -7.02
CA LEU A 257 29.85 12.10 -7.66
C LEU A 257 29.75 12.43 -9.15
N SER A 258 30.11 11.50 -10.02
CA SER A 258 29.92 11.67 -11.47
C SER A 258 28.42 11.77 -11.78
N LEU A 259 27.92 12.96 -12.14
CA LEU A 259 26.49 13.15 -12.41
C LEU A 259 26.16 12.81 -13.86
N CYS A 260 25.04 12.11 -14.10
CA CYS A 260 24.70 11.62 -15.44
C CYS A 260 24.54 12.72 -16.49
N GLY A 261 24.07 13.92 -16.13
CA GLY A 261 24.05 15.06 -17.04
C GLY A 261 25.45 15.48 -17.49
N THR A 262 26.41 15.53 -16.56
CA THR A 262 27.81 15.86 -16.87
C THR A 262 28.48 14.73 -17.64
N SER A 263 28.28 13.47 -17.25
CA SER A 263 28.84 12.31 -17.95
C SER A 263 28.33 12.23 -19.38
N LYS A 264 27.04 12.54 -19.63
CA LYS A 264 26.50 12.63 -20.99
C LYS A 264 27.19 13.71 -21.80
N ASN A 265 27.26 14.93 -21.26
CA ASN A 265 27.87 16.06 -21.95
C ASN A 265 29.33 15.79 -22.34
N TYR A 266 30.06 15.05 -21.49
CA TYR A 266 31.45 14.69 -21.73
C TYR A 266 31.62 13.51 -22.70
N TYR A 267 31.02 12.36 -22.39
CA TYR A 267 31.28 11.10 -23.10
C TYR A 267 30.44 10.92 -24.37
N ILE A 268 29.26 11.55 -24.44
CA ILE A 268 28.31 11.40 -25.55
C ILE A 268 28.32 12.63 -26.44
N ASP A 269 28.10 13.81 -25.84
CA ASP A 269 27.89 15.03 -26.62
C ASP A 269 29.21 15.76 -26.96
N GLY A 270 30.30 15.48 -26.23
CA GLY A 270 31.59 16.16 -26.39
C GLY A 270 31.55 17.67 -26.13
N SER A 271 30.54 18.15 -25.39
CA SER A 271 30.28 19.58 -25.17
C SER A 271 31.05 20.16 -23.98
N VAL A 272 31.75 19.32 -23.21
CA VAL A 272 32.55 19.72 -22.05
C VAL A 272 33.96 19.18 -22.21
N ALA A 273 34.99 20.00 -21.96
CA ALA A 273 36.37 19.57 -22.06
C ALA A 273 36.80 18.74 -20.84
N ALA A 274 37.78 17.85 -21.02
CA ALA A 274 38.27 16.97 -19.95
C ALA A 274 38.75 17.74 -18.70
N LYS A 275 39.32 18.93 -18.87
CA LYS A 275 39.76 19.79 -17.77
C LYS A 275 38.60 20.29 -16.88
N ASP A 276 37.39 20.31 -17.42
CA ASP A 276 36.18 20.84 -16.77
C ASP A 276 35.36 19.73 -16.09
N VAL A 277 35.76 18.47 -16.26
CA VAL A 277 35.15 17.31 -15.60
C VAL A 277 36.17 16.69 -14.65
N ARG A 278 35.93 16.81 -13.35
CA ARG A 278 36.70 16.09 -12.32
C ARG A 278 35.93 14.83 -11.96
N PHE A 279 36.47 13.67 -12.32
CA PHE A 279 35.97 12.35 -11.95
C PHE A 279 36.60 11.88 -10.65
#